data_AF-A0A938RPM9-F1
#
_entry.id   AF-A0A938RPM9-F1
#
_cell.length_a   1.000
_cell.length_b   1.000
_cell.length_c   1.000
_cell.angle_alpha   90.00
_cell.angle_beta   90.00
_cell.angle_gamma   90.00
#
_symmetry.space_group_name_H-M   'P 1'
#
loop_
_entity.id
_entity.type
_entity.pdbx_description
1 polymer ?
#
loop_
_entity_poly.entity_id
_entity_poly.type
_entity_poly.pdbx_seq_one_letter_code
_entity_poly.pdbx_strand_id
1 'polypeptide(L)'
;VGAGGKRKDGKDMIAAFRGKGWQVVSNTAELKAATGVKLLGLFADEDMDFDIESDRAKEPTMAEMTAGALKALSQANPNGFVLLVENENTDTAGHANDAAALMRALWATDDAVKVALDFQRSSPDTLVIVTGDHETGGFSPTYALKDLSSLSSSNRFYIGDAQIKMLEPITMSLTTAAEKLGKKPSAEAVDALVAKHFPGFKLDADLRDLIVKQKPLERSHAYVVQNVLGRMVARQTGIYWGTGGHTSEPVLVGAVGPGSDLFRGYRDNTDFGRNLLRLIDAR
;
A
#
# COMPACT_ATOMS: atom_id res chain seq x y z
N VAL A 1 -21.25 -14.95 12.19
CA VAL A 1 -20.40 -15.02 10.98
C VAL A 1 -21.29 -15.56 9.86
N GLY A 2 -21.77 -14.68 8.98
CA GLY A 2 -22.93 -14.94 8.12
C GLY A 2 -22.61 -15.73 6.85
N ALA A 3 -23.66 -16.28 6.22
CA ALA A 3 -23.62 -16.94 4.90
C ALA A 3 -23.38 -15.94 3.76
N GLY A 4 -22.28 -15.19 3.83
CA GLY A 4 -21.82 -14.23 2.83
C GLY A 4 -20.65 -14.77 1.99
N GLY A 5 -20.34 -14.07 0.90
CA GLY A 5 -19.17 -14.33 0.05
C GLY A 5 -19.50 -14.37 -1.45
N LYS A 6 -18.48 -14.15 -2.30
CA LYS A 6 -18.61 -14.17 -3.77
C LYS A 6 -18.55 -15.60 -4.37
N ARG A 7 -18.30 -16.63 -3.55
CA ARG A 7 -18.20 -18.03 -4.00
C ARG A 7 -19.57 -18.57 -4.44
N LYS A 8 -19.58 -19.36 -5.51
CA LYS A 8 -20.81 -19.96 -6.09
C LYS A 8 -20.90 -21.48 -5.89
N ASP A 9 -19.95 -22.09 -5.19
CA ASP A 9 -19.85 -23.55 -5.04
C ASP A 9 -20.44 -24.08 -3.73
N GLY A 10 -21.07 -23.22 -2.92
CA GLY A 10 -21.72 -23.59 -1.66
C GLY A 10 -20.78 -24.04 -0.55
N LYS A 11 -19.47 -23.89 -0.71
CA LYS A 11 -18.47 -24.33 0.27
C LYS A 11 -18.18 -23.26 1.31
N ASP A 12 -18.28 -23.63 2.59
CA ASP A 12 -17.75 -22.85 3.70
C ASP A 12 -16.28 -23.21 3.94
N MET A 13 -15.38 -22.38 3.40
CA MET A 13 -13.95 -22.57 3.57
C MET A 13 -13.49 -22.31 4.99
N ILE A 14 -14.13 -21.38 5.72
CA ILE A 14 -13.78 -21.09 7.11
C ILE A 14 -14.03 -22.34 7.97
N ALA A 15 -15.18 -23.00 7.79
CA ALA A 15 -15.48 -24.27 8.44
C ALA A 15 -14.47 -25.37 8.05
N ALA A 16 -14.06 -25.42 6.77
CA ALA A 16 -13.06 -26.39 6.31
C ALA A 16 -11.68 -26.19 6.98
N PHE A 17 -11.24 -24.94 7.16
CA PHE A 17 -9.99 -24.63 7.89
C PHE A 17 -10.10 -24.99 9.37
N ARG A 18 -11.21 -24.63 10.04
CA ARG A 18 -11.48 -25.06 11.44
C ARG A 18 -11.46 -26.57 11.59
N GLY A 19 -12.09 -27.30 10.67
CA GLY A 19 -12.08 -28.77 10.65
C GLY A 19 -10.69 -29.38 10.50
N LYS A 20 -9.72 -28.64 9.94
CA LYS A 20 -8.29 -29.02 9.86
C LYS A 20 -7.45 -28.50 11.03
N GLY A 21 -8.09 -28.00 12.09
CA GLY A 21 -7.44 -27.52 13.31
C GLY A 21 -6.80 -26.14 13.18
N TRP A 22 -7.22 -25.32 12.21
CA TRP A 22 -6.78 -23.93 12.13
C TRP A 22 -7.57 -23.05 13.10
N GLN A 23 -6.87 -22.22 13.85
CA GLN A 23 -7.47 -21.11 14.56
C GLN A 23 -7.82 -20.03 13.53
N VAL A 24 -9.07 -19.58 13.50
CA VAL A 24 -9.53 -18.50 12.62
C VAL A 24 -9.71 -17.25 13.44
N VAL A 25 -9.08 -16.16 13.03
CA VAL A 25 -9.16 -14.83 13.67
C VAL A 25 -9.65 -13.79 12.67
N SER A 26 -10.41 -12.83 13.15
CA SER A 26 -11.14 -11.87 12.32
C SER A 26 -11.04 -10.42 12.78
N ASN A 27 -10.22 -10.16 13.81
CA ASN A 27 -9.89 -8.82 14.24
C ASN A 27 -8.54 -8.74 14.96
N THR A 28 -8.07 -7.52 15.22
CA THR A 28 -6.80 -7.24 15.90
C THR A 28 -6.69 -7.90 17.27
N ALA A 29 -7.77 -7.90 18.05
CA ALA A 29 -7.78 -8.50 19.39
C ALA A 29 -7.63 -10.02 19.31
N GLU A 30 -8.34 -10.67 18.40
CA GLU A 30 -8.25 -12.11 18.14
C GLU A 30 -6.87 -12.53 17.63
N LEU A 31 -6.26 -11.73 16.73
CA LEU A 31 -4.89 -11.96 16.27
C LEU A 31 -3.89 -11.90 17.43
N LYS A 32 -3.98 -10.86 18.29
CA LYS A 32 -3.10 -10.70 19.45
C LYS A 32 -3.25 -11.84 20.46
N ALA A 33 -4.46 -12.35 20.64
CA ALA A 33 -4.76 -13.48 21.52
C ALA A 33 -4.38 -14.84 20.91
N ALA A 34 -4.03 -14.91 19.63
CA ALA A 34 -3.72 -16.16 18.96
C ALA A 34 -2.45 -16.82 19.52
N THR A 35 -2.57 -18.13 19.77
CA THR A 35 -1.48 -18.97 20.27
C THR A 35 -1.24 -20.20 19.39
N GLY A 36 -2.11 -20.46 18.41
CA GLY A 36 -1.99 -21.58 17.50
C GLY A 36 -0.91 -21.38 16.43
N VAL A 37 -0.26 -22.48 16.05
CA VAL A 37 0.71 -22.56 14.95
C VAL A 37 0.06 -22.67 13.56
N LYS A 38 -1.24 -22.98 13.51
CA LYS A 38 -2.07 -22.98 12.29
C LYS A 38 -3.10 -21.86 12.41
N LEU A 39 -2.81 -20.72 11.79
CA LEU A 39 -3.58 -19.49 11.93
C LEU A 39 -4.09 -19.01 10.58
N LEU A 40 -5.40 -18.77 10.48
CA LEU A 40 -6.03 -18.10 9.34
C LEU A 40 -6.62 -16.77 9.81
N GLY A 41 -6.01 -15.67 9.39
CA GLY A 41 -6.52 -14.32 9.62
C GLY A 41 -7.31 -13.82 8.41
N LEU A 42 -8.56 -13.37 8.63
CA LEU A 42 -9.41 -12.75 7.62
C LEU A 42 -10.04 -11.49 8.23
N PHE A 43 -9.49 -10.32 7.93
CA PHE A 43 -9.80 -9.08 8.65
C PHE A 43 -10.73 -8.12 7.90
N ALA A 44 -10.98 -8.39 6.62
CA ALA A 44 -11.91 -7.65 5.76
C ALA A 44 -12.66 -8.62 4.81
N ASP A 45 -13.77 -8.16 4.24
CA ASP A 45 -14.56 -8.94 3.25
C ASP A 45 -13.91 -8.93 1.86
N GLU A 46 -13.17 -7.86 1.54
CA GLU A 46 -12.31 -7.71 0.36
C GLU A 46 -10.91 -7.30 0.81
N ASP A 47 -10.36 -6.23 0.25
CA ASP A 47 -9.07 -5.67 0.67
C ASP A 47 -9.21 -4.99 2.05
N MET A 48 -8.12 -4.96 2.81
CA MET A 48 -8.08 -4.19 4.06
C MET A 48 -8.02 -2.70 3.74
N ASP A 49 -8.60 -1.87 4.59
CA ASP A 49 -8.62 -0.42 4.40
C ASP A 49 -7.19 0.16 4.32
N PHE A 50 -7.03 1.27 3.60
CA PHE A 50 -5.79 2.04 3.63
C PHE A 50 -5.40 2.45 5.06
N ASP A 51 -4.10 2.49 5.34
CA ASP A 51 -3.62 2.82 6.68
C ASP A 51 -4.07 4.20 7.20
N ILE A 52 -4.36 5.12 6.29
CA ILE A 52 -4.83 6.48 6.58
C ILE A 52 -6.23 6.51 7.22
N GLU A 53 -7.04 5.47 7.04
CA GLU A 53 -8.47 5.43 7.39
C GLU A 53 -8.93 4.12 8.04
N SER A 54 -8.06 3.12 8.13
CA SER A 54 -8.32 1.81 8.74
C SER A 54 -8.70 1.90 10.23
N ASP A 55 -9.73 1.14 10.61
CA ASP A 55 -10.16 0.95 12.01
C ASP A 55 -9.31 -0.14 12.68
N ARG A 56 -8.33 0.28 13.50
CA ARG A 56 -7.36 -0.63 14.14
C ARG A 56 -7.93 -1.58 15.18
N ALA A 57 -9.18 -1.41 15.59
CA ALA A 57 -9.86 -2.41 16.39
C ALA A 57 -10.28 -3.62 15.54
N LYS A 58 -10.63 -3.39 14.27
CA LYS A 58 -11.06 -4.42 13.32
C LYS A 58 -9.90 -4.98 12.51
N GLU A 59 -9.02 -4.12 12.05
CA GLU A 59 -7.94 -4.48 11.15
C GLU A 59 -6.57 -4.34 11.84
N PRO A 60 -5.79 -5.43 11.96
CA PRO A 60 -4.44 -5.36 12.50
C PRO A 60 -3.51 -4.63 11.52
N THR A 61 -2.44 -4.04 12.03
CA THR A 61 -1.41 -3.47 11.16
C THR A 61 -0.61 -4.57 10.45
N MET A 62 0.04 -4.24 9.32
CA MET A 62 0.96 -5.15 8.65
C MET A 62 2.06 -5.67 9.60
N ALA A 63 2.56 -4.81 10.49
CA ALA A 63 3.54 -5.20 11.51
C ALA A 63 2.97 -6.20 12.53
N GLU A 64 1.72 -6.03 12.97
CA GLU A 64 1.04 -6.96 13.87
C GLU A 64 0.79 -8.32 13.19
N MET A 65 0.37 -8.32 11.91
CA MET A 65 0.22 -9.54 11.11
C MET A 65 1.56 -10.25 10.92
N THR A 66 2.62 -9.51 10.62
CA THR A 66 3.99 -10.04 10.47
C THR A 66 4.47 -10.69 11.78
N ALA A 67 4.29 -10.02 12.92
CA ALA A 67 4.64 -10.57 14.22
C ALA A 67 3.85 -11.84 14.55
N GLY A 68 2.55 -11.87 14.26
CA GLY A 68 1.69 -13.04 14.43
C GLY A 68 2.15 -14.22 13.57
N ALA A 69 2.46 -13.98 12.29
CA ALA A 69 2.94 -14.99 11.36
C ALA A 69 4.30 -15.56 11.79
N LEU A 70 5.27 -14.70 12.15
CA LEU A 70 6.58 -15.13 12.65
C LEU A 70 6.46 -15.97 13.94
N LYS A 71 5.59 -15.57 14.87
CA LYS A 71 5.31 -16.34 16.09
C LYS A 71 4.77 -17.72 15.77
N ALA A 72 3.78 -17.82 14.88
CA ALA A 72 3.16 -19.10 14.51
C ALA A 72 4.14 -20.02 13.77
N LEU A 73 4.86 -19.50 12.77
CA LEU A 73 5.76 -20.28 11.92
C LEU A 73 7.01 -20.76 12.66
N SER A 74 7.63 -19.90 13.48
CA SER A 74 8.84 -20.24 14.24
C SER A 74 8.59 -21.34 15.28
N GLN A 75 7.35 -21.45 15.80
CA GLN A 75 6.94 -22.52 16.69
C GLN A 75 6.61 -23.82 15.95
N ALA A 76 6.17 -23.74 14.69
CA ALA A 76 5.63 -24.87 13.96
C ALA A 76 6.70 -25.83 13.43
N ASN A 77 7.84 -25.31 12.97
CA ASN A 77 8.77 -26.08 12.16
C ASN A 77 10.25 -25.88 12.55
N PRO A 78 10.91 -26.92 13.10
CA PRO A 78 12.34 -26.84 13.41
C PRO A 78 13.23 -26.74 12.16
N ASN A 79 12.71 -27.08 10.96
CA ASN A 79 13.46 -26.98 9.70
C ASN A 79 13.41 -25.57 9.09
N GLY A 80 12.74 -24.62 9.76
CA GLY A 80 12.54 -23.25 9.27
C GLY A 80 11.25 -23.08 8.46
N PHE A 81 11.11 -21.90 7.85
CA PHE A 81 9.92 -21.51 7.11
C PHE A 81 10.27 -20.50 6.01
N VAL A 82 9.33 -20.33 5.08
CA VAL A 82 9.30 -19.19 4.16
C VAL A 82 8.08 -18.35 4.52
N LEU A 83 8.29 -17.06 4.69
CA LEU A 83 7.23 -16.09 4.94
C LEU A 83 7.26 -15.04 3.84
N LEU A 84 6.13 -14.85 3.17
CA LEU A 84 5.87 -13.71 2.30
C LEU A 84 4.99 -12.71 3.06
N VAL A 85 5.39 -11.45 3.05
CA VAL A 85 4.61 -10.34 3.61
C VAL A 85 4.48 -9.30 2.50
N GLU A 86 3.25 -8.88 2.20
CA GLU A 86 2.92 -8.01 1.08
C GLU A 86 2.10 -6.82 1.55
N ASN A 87 2.29 -5.67 0.90
CA ASN A 87 1.46 -4.48 1.09
C ASN A 87 0.94 -3.98 -0.26
N GLU A 88 -0.21 -4.50 -0.67
CA GLU A 88 -0.89 -4.16 -1.93
C GLU A 88 -1.32 -2.68 -1.99
N ASN A 89 -1.54 -2.03 -0.83
CA ASN A 89 -1.89 -0.61 -0.79
C ASN A 89 -0.83 0.31 -1.40
N THR A 90 0.43 -0.13 -1.53
CA THR A 90 1.46 0.64 -2.25
C THR A 90 1.15 0.76 -3.75
N ASP A 91 0.71 -0.33 -4.37
CA ASP A 91 0.31 -0.38 -5.78
C ASP A 91 -1.01 0.37 -6.01
N THR A 92 -2.02 0.08 -5.18
CA THR A 92 -3.34 0.73 -5.27
C THR A 92 -3.25 2.25 -5.10
N ALA A 93 -2.42 2.73 -4.16
CA ALA A 93 -2.15 4.16 -4.01
C ALA A 93 -1.40 4.75 -5.21
N GLY A 94 -0.45 4.01 -5.79
CA GLY A 94 0.26 4.39 -7.00
C GLY A 94 -0.68 4.57 -8.19
N HIS A 95 -1.57 3.60 -8.42
CA HIS A 95 -2.62 3.66 -9.45
C HIS A 95 -3.55 4.87 -9.27
N ALA A 96 -3.88 5.19 -8.02
CA ALA A 96 -4.71 6.32 -7.65
C ALA A 96 -4.00 7.68 -7.75
N ASN A 97 -2.67 7.71 -7.90
CA ASN A 97 -1.82 8.90 -7.74
C ASN A 97 -1.96 9.55 -6.34
N ASP A 98 -2.14 8.72 -5.32
CA ASP A 98 -2.38 9.15 -3.94
C ASP A 98 -1.07 9.18 -3.13
N ALA A 99 -0.46 10.36 -3.09
CA ALA A 99 0.80 10.54 -2.36
C ALA A 99 0.63 10.35 -0.85
N ALA A 100 -0.54 10.66 -0.28
CA ALA A 100 -0.76 10.53 1.16
C ALA A 100 -0.91 9.06 1.55
N ALA A 101 -1.76 8.32 0.83
CA ALA A 101 -1.93 6.89 1.06
C ALA A 101 -0.65 6.09 0.75
N LEU A 102 0.07 6.42 -0.33
CA LEU A 102 1.33 5.76 -0.66
C LEU A 102 2.36 5.89 0.48
N MET A 103 2.53 7.09 1.03
CA MET A 103 3.47 7.31 2.14
C MET A 103 3.06 6.52 3.40
N ARG A 104 1.76 6.43 3.69
CA ARG A 104 1.23 5.63 4.81
C ARG A 104 1.47 4.13 4.60
N ALA A 105 1.28 3.63 3.38
CA ALA A 105 1.56 2.24 3.03
C ALA A 105 3.06 1.92 3.14
N LEU A 106 3.94 2.80 2.62
CA LEU A 106 5.38 2.64 2.77
C LEU A 106 5.84 2.64 4.23
N TRP A 107 5.26 3.50 5.08
CA TRP A 107 5.53 3.46 6.53
C TRP A 107 5.04 2.16 7.19
N ALA A 108 3.86 1.65 6.83
CA ALA A 108 3.38 0.37 7.35
C ALA A 108 4.29 -0.80 6.94
N THR A 109 4.84 -0.75 5.72
CA THR A 109 5.86 -1.69 5.25
C THR A 109 7.16 -1.57 6.03
N ASP A 110 7.65 -0.35 6.30
CA ASP A 110 8.85 -0.13 7.12
C ASP A 110 8.69 -0.68 8.55
N ASP A 111 7.53 -0.47 9.18
CA ASP A 111 7.22 -1.06 10.48
C ASP A 111 7.23 -2.60 10.45
N ALA A 112 6.72 -3.22 9.38
CA ALA A 112 6.78 -4.67 9.19
C ALA A 112 8.22 -5.18 8.95
N VAL A 113 9.03 -4.44 8.17
CA VAL A 113 10.45 -4.73 7.98
C VAL A 113 11.19 -4.65 9.31
N LYS A 114 10.90 -3.66 10.15
CA LYS A 114 11.46 -3.57 11.50
C LYS A 114 11.16 -4.83 12.32
N VAL A 115 9.92 -5.34 12.30
CA VAL A 115 9.56 -6.59 12.98
C VAL A 115 10.39 -7.77 12.45
N ALA A 116 10.56 -7.89 11.13
CA ALA A 116 11.36 -8.95 10.52
C ALA A 116 12.85 -8.85 10.90
N LEU A 117 13.41 -7.64 10.94
CA LEU A 117 14.79 -7.41 11.37
C LEU A 117 14.99 -7.70 12.86
N ASP A 118 14.03 -7.35 13.72
CA ASP A 118 14.08 -7.67 15.15
C ASP A 118 14.03 -9.20 15.37
N PHE A 119 13.21 -9.91 14.59
CA PHE A 119 13.22 -11.38 14.57
C PHE A 119 14.59 -11.92 14.12
N GLN A 120 15.13 -11.43 13.00
CA GLN A 120 16.42 -11.85 12.46
C GLN A 120 17.58 -11.65 13.45
N ARG A 121 17.57 -10.58 14.26
CA ARG A 121 18.57 -10.36 15.32
C ARG A 121 18.55 -11.45 16.39
N SER A 122 17.38 -12.01 16.70
CA SER A 122 17.24 -13.12 17.66
C SER A 122 17.38 -14.51 17.03
N SER A 123 17.20 -14.61 15.71
CA SER A 123 17.28 -15.83 14.91
C SER A 123 18.21 -15.61 13.71
N PRO A 124 19.55 -15.58 13.90
CA PRO A 124 20.50 -15.10 12.89
C PRO A 124 20.59 -15.97 11.63
N ASP A 125 20.13 -17.23 11.68
CA ASP A 125 19.92 -18.07 10.48
C ASP A 125 18.62 -17.71 9.75
N THR A 126 18.42 -16.41 9.50
CA THR A 126 17.28 -15.86 8.79
C THR A 126 17.77 -14.91 7.72
N LEU A 127 17.29 -15.11 6.49
CA LEU A 127 17.46 -14.20 5.38
C LEU A 127 16.20 -13.33 5.25
N VAL A 128 16.37 -12.01 5.31
CA VAL A 128 15.31 -11.04 5.05
C VAL A 128 15.59 -10.37 3.70
N ILE A 129 14.59 -10.37 2.82
CA ILE A 129 14.64 -9.72 1.50
C ILE A 129 13.44 -8.77 1.44
N VAL A 130 13.69 -7.54 0.99
CA VAL A 130 12.69 -6.50 0.76
C VAL A 130 12.84 -6.01 -0.67
N THR A 131 11.74 -6.02 -1.42
CA THR A 131 11.71 -5.53 -2.81
C THR A 131 10.28 -5.15 -3.21
N GLY A 132 10.12 -4.55 -4.39
CA GLY A 132 8.83 -4.41 -5.06
C GLY A 132 8.73 -5.42 -6.20
N ASP A 133 7.52 -5.72 -6.64
CA ASP A 133 7.27 -6.51 -7.85
C ASP A 133 7.33 -5.64 -9.12
N HIS A 134 6.93 -4.37 -9.01
CA HIS A 134 7.13 -3.30 -10.01
C HIS A 134 7.01 -1.89 -9.38
N GLU A 135 7.26 -0.85 -10.18
CA GLU A 135 6.89 0.54 -9.83
C GLU A 135 5.51 0.86 -10.40
N THR A 136 4.74 1.68 -9.67
CA THR A 136 3.40 2.11 -10.09
C THR A 136 3.22 3.62 -9.96
N GLY A 137 2.71 4.23 -11.02
CA GLY A 137 2.32 5.64 -11.07
C GLY A 137 3.37 6.58 -11.66
N GLY A 138 4.64 6.14 -11.77
CA GLY A 138 5.74 7.02 -12.16
C GLY A 138 5.91 8.15 -11.15
N PHE A 139 6.02 7.80 -9.88
CA PHE A 139 6.12 8.74 -8.76
C PHE A 139 7.32 9.67 -8.92
N SER A 140 7.07 10.98 -9.04
CA SER A 140 8.09 11.97 -9.40
C SER A 140 7.94 13.28 -8.63
N PRO A 141 8.48 13.36 -7.41
CA PRO A 141 8.74 14.63 -6.74
C PRO A 141 9.63 15.55 -7.57
N THR A 142 9.20 16.78 -7.81
CA THR A 142 9.94 17.74 -8.66
C THR A 142 9.67 19.19 -8.24
N TYR A 143 10.33 20.14 -8.89
CA TYR A 143 9.96 21.56 -8.79
C TYR A 143 8.75 21.85 -9.69
N ALA A 144 7.94 22.82 -9.29
CA ALA A 144 6.77 23.22 -10.07
C ALA A 144 6.57 24.73 -10.05
N LEU A 145 5.76 25.23 -10.99
CA LEU A 145 5.27 26.61 -10.92
C LEU A 145 4.18 26.69 -9.84
N LYS A 146 4.15 27.80 -9.09
CA LYS A 146 3.09 28.08 -8.10
C LYS A 146 1.73 28.27 -8.79
N ASP A 147 1.74 28.82 -10.00
CA ASP A 147 0.58 28.98 -10.88
C ASP A 147 1.04 29.12 -12.35
N LEU A 148 0.08 29.26 -13.28
CA LEU A 148 0.36 29.38 -14.71
C LEU A 148 0.58 30.84 -15.18
N SER A 149 0.73 31.81 -14.26
CA SER A 149 0.79 33.24 -14.61
C SER A 149 2.14 33.69 -15.17
N SER A 150 3.24 32.97 -14.85
CA SER A 150 4.59 33.37 -15.23
C SER A 150 5.54 32.18 -15.31
N LEU A 151 6.47 32.22 -16.29
CA LEU A 151 7.57 31.25 -16.44
C LEU A 151 8.84 31.63 -15.65
N SER A 152 8.80 32.77 -14.94
CA SER A 152 9.92 33.25 -14.12
C SER A 152 10.31 32.23 -13.06
N SER A 153 11.61 32.16 -12.74
CA SER A 153 12.12 31.33 -11.64
C SER A 153 11.53 31.73 -10.28
N SER A 154 11.15 32.99 -10.08
CA SER A 154 10.46 33.46 -8.87
C SER A 154 9.07 32.85 -8.68
N ASN A 155 8.45 32.35 -9.76
CA ASN A 155 7.18 31.63 -9.73
C ASN A 155 7.36 30.13 -9.48
N ARG A 156 8.57 29.64 -9.21
CA ARG A 156 8.79 28.23 -8.89
C ARG A 156 8.73 27.98 -7.40
N PHE A 157 8.35 26.77 -7.02
CA PHE A 157 8.60 26.20 -5.70
C PHE A 157 9.28 24.84 -5.87
N TYR A 158 10.00 24.44 -4.84
CA TYR A 158 10.71 23.16 -4.76
C TYR A 158 10.07 22.33 -3.67
N ILE A 159 10.00 21.03 -3.88
CA ILE A 159 9.58 20.12 -2.81
C ILE A 159 10.58 20.18 -1.66
N GLY A 160 10.06 20.24 -0.44
CA GLY A 160 10.79 20.10 0.81
C GLY A 160 9.84 19.75 1.95
N ASP A 161 10.32 19.85 3.19
CA ASP A 161 9.56 19.46 4.38
C ASP A 161 8.18 20.10 4.47
N ALA A 162 8.05 21.37 4.05
CA ALA A 162 6.77 22.07 4.07
C ALA A 162 5.73 21.37 3.17
N GLN A 163 6.10 21.00 1.95
CA GLN A 163 5.22 20.31 0.99
C GLN A 163 4.90 18.89 1.44
N ILE A 164 5.86 18.17 2.00
CA ILE A 164 5.65 16.81 2.52
C ILE A 164 4.66 16.86 3.70
N LYS A 165 4.82 17.82 4.62
CA LYS A 165 3.92 18.02 5.75
C LYS A 165 2.49 18.38 5.36
N MET A 166 2.26 18.89 4.15
CA MET A 166 0.89 19.10 3.64
C MET A 166 0.13 17.79 3.47
N LEU A 167 0.80 16.64 3.34
CA LEU A 167 0.13 15.34 3.23
C LEU A 167 -0.38 14.83 4.59
N GLU A 168 0.24 15.25 5.69
CA GLU A 168 -0.06 14.75 7.04
C GLU A 168 -1.53 14.90 7.47
N PRO A 169 -2.20 16.06 7.26
CA PRO A 169 -3.57 16.26 7.72
C PRO A 169 -4.63 15.72 6.75
N ILE A 170 -4.24 15.07 5.64
CA ILE A 170 -5.20 14.36 4.78
C ILE A 170 -5.77 13.18 5.58
N THR A 171 -7.08 13.01 5.52
CA THR A 171 -7.82 12.02 6.36
C THR A 171 -8.56 10.96 5.55
N MET A 172 -8.36 10.94 4.24
CA MET A 172 -9.07 10.04 3.33
C MET A 172 -8.20 9.74 2.11
N SER A 173 -8.12 8.46 1.73
CA SER A 173 -7.52 8.05 0.46
C SER A 173 -8.35 8.55 -0.72
N LEU A 174 -7.68 8.70 -1.85
CA LEU A 174 -8.33 9.09 -3.10
C LEU A 174 -9.30 8.01 -3.59
N THR A 175 -9.02 6.73 -3.32
CA THR A 175 -9.92 5.61 -3.59
C THR A 175 -11.23 5.74 -2.82
N THR A 176 -11.16 5.92 -1.50
CA THR A 176 -12.33 6.14 -0.65
C THR A 176 -13.09 7.42 -1.03
N ALA A 177 -12.37 8.47 -1.44
CA ALA A 177 -12.99 9.70 -1.95
C ALA A 177 -13.81 9.44 -3.22
N ALA A 178 -13.27 8.66 -4.17
CA ALA A 178 -13.96 8.31 -5.40
C ALA A 178 -15.21 7.45 -5.15
N GLU A 179 -15.14 6.49 -4.22
CA GLU A 179 -16.27 5.67 -3.82
C GLU A 179 -17.41 6.50 -3.23
N LYS A 180 -17.08 7.44 -2.32
CA LYS A 180 -18.07 8.33 -1.70
C LYS A 180 -18.72 9.30 -2.68
N LEU A 181 -17.96 9.78 -3.66
CA LEU A 181 -18.46 10.66 -4.72
C LEU A 181 -19.31 9.91 -5.75
N GLY A 182 -19.03 8.62 -5.96
CA GLY A 182 -19.71 7.79 -6.93
C GLY A 182 -19.48 8.23 -8.37
N LYS A 183 -20.33 7.73 -9.29
CA LYS A 183 -20.11 7.85 -10.75
C LYS A 183 -20.45 9.22 -11.34
N LYS A 184 -21.25 10.05 -10.65
CA LYS A 184 -21.76 11.33 -11.16
C LYS A 184 -21.79 12.38 -10.04
N PRO A 185 -20.63 12.76 -9.48
CA PRO A 185 -20.59 13.73 -8.39
C PRO A 185 -21.00 15.13 -8.86
N SER A 186 -21.70 15.88 -8.00
CA SER A 186 -21.94 17.31 -8.21
C SER A 186 -20.73 18.13 -7.78
N ALA A 187 -20.60 19.36 -8.29
CA ALA A 187 -19.50 20.24 -7.89
C ALA A 187 -19.50 20.50 -6.38
N GLU A 188 -20.68 20.69 -5.79
CA GLU A 188 -20.88 20.94 -4.36
C GLU A 188 -20.44 19.74 -3.52
N ALA A 189 -20.73 18.51 -3.98
CA ALA A 189 -20.30 17.29 -3.30
C ALA A 189 -18.77 17.13 -3.32
N VAL A 190 -18.14 17.44 -4.45
CA VAL A 190 -16.67 17.43 -4.58
C VAL A 190 -16.04 18.47 -3.66
N ASP A 191 -16.53 19.71 -3.69
CA ASP A 191 -15.99 20.80 -2.87
C ASP A 191 -16.16 20.51 -1.36
N ALA A 192 -17.31 19.97 -0.95
CA ALA A 192 -17.56 19.58 0.43
C ALA A 192 -16.63 18.45 0.89
N LEU A 193 -16.36 17.47 0.03
CA LEU A 193 -15.42 16.38 0.33
C LEU A 193 -14.00 16.91 0.47
N VAL A 194 -13.53 17.73 -0.48
CA VAL A 194 -12.18 18.34 -0.45
C VAL A 194 -12.00 19.18 0.80
N ALA A 195 -12.94 20.06 1.11
CA ALA A 195 -12.89 20.92 2.29
C ALA A 195 -12.82 20.14 3.61
N LYS A 196 -13.47 18.97 3.67
CA LYS A 196 -13.51 18.14 4.87
C LYS A 196 -12.27 17.27 5.04
N HIS A 197 -11.77 16.66 3.96
CA HIS A 197 -10.79 15.58 4.03
C HIS A 197 -9.39 15.94 3.55
N PHE A 198 -9.23 17.07 2.86
CA PHE A 198 -7.97 17.56 2.30
C PHE A 198 -7.69 19.00 2.79
N PRO A 199 -7.58 19.21 4.11
CA PRO A 199 -7.42 20.55 4.68
C PRO A 199 -6.16 21.24 4.15
N GLY A 200 -6.30 22.50 3.74
CA GLY A 200 -5.22 23.28 3.16
C GLY A 200 -5.02 23.10 1.65
N PHE A 201 -5.72 22.15 1.01
CA PHE A 201 -5.70 22.00 -0.44
C PHE A 201 -6.84 22.77 -1.10
N LYS A 202 -6.53 23.41 -2.22
CA LYS A 202 -7.49 24.04 -3.11
C LYS A 202 -7.71 23.19 -4.36
N LEU A 203 -8.98 22.91 -4.69
CA LEU A 203 -9.36 22.31 -5.96
C LEU A 203 -9.60 23.38 -7.03
N ASP A 204 -8.71 23.42 -8.02
CA ASP A 204 -8.84 24.31 -9.17
C ASP A 204 -10.08 23.97 -10.03
N ALA A 205 -10.64 24.98 -10.69
CA ALA A 205 -11.89 24.85 -11.45
C ALA A 205 -11.80 23.87 -12.63
N ASP A 206 -10.63 23.78 -13.27
CA ASP A 206 -10.39 22.83 -14.37
C ASP A 206 -10.40 21.38 -13.88
N LEU A 207 -9.77 21.10 -12.74
CA LEU A 207 -9.78 19.77 -12.12
C LEU A 207 -11.19 19.39 -11.65
N ARG A 208 -11.95 20.34 -11.09
CA ARG A 208 -13.35 20.11 -10.71
C ARG A 208 -14.20 19.73 -11.91
N ASP A 209 -14.02 20.41 -13.04
CA ASP A 209 -14.73 20.13 -14.28
C ASP A 209 -14.46 18.70 -14.79
N LEU A 210 -13.21 18.24 -14.68
CA LEU A 210 -12.84 16.86 -15.04
C LEU A 210 -13.54 15.82 -14.16
N ILE A 211 -13.61 16.04 -12.85
CA ILE A 211 -14.29 15.13 -11.91
C ILE A 211 -15.80 15.06 -12.22
N VAL A 212 -16.46 16.21 -12.36
CA VAL A 212 -17.92 16.27 -12.61
C VAL A 212 -18.29 15.66 -13.97
N LYS A 213 -17.46 15.90 -15.00
CA LYS A 213 -17.67 15.36 -16.35
C LYS A 213 -17.10 13.96 -16.56
N GLN A 214 -16.49 13.35 -15.54
CA GLN A 214 -15.83 12.05 -15.61
C GLN A 214 -14.83 11.95 -16.77
N LYS A 215 -14.00 12.98 -16.93
CA LYS A 215 -12.97 13.06 -17.96
C LYS A 215 -11.59 12.76 -17.37
N PRO A 216 -10.84 11.77 -17.90
CA PRO A 216 -9.51 11.47 -17.39
C PRO A 216 -8.54 12.62 -17.69
N LEU A 217 -7.47 12.73 -16.87
CA LEU A 217 -6.37 13.66 -17.13
C LEU A 217 -5.69 13.36 -18.46
N GLU A 218 -5.41 12.08 -18.70
CA GLU A 218 -4.80 11.55 -19.91
C GLU A 218 -5.19 10.09 -20.13
N ARG A 219 -4.83 9.52 -21.29
CA ARG A 219 -5.15 8.11 -21.65
C ARG A 219 -4.66 7.08 -20.64
N SER A 220 -3.59 7.38 -19.91
CA SER A 220 -2.99 6.50 -18.90
C SER A 220 -3.58 6.66 -17.49
N HIS A 221 -4.60 7.49 -17.30
CA HIS A 221 -5.20 7.81 -16.00
C HIS A 221 -6.66 7.36 -15.93
N ALA A 222 -6.87 6.05 -15.81
CA ALA A 222 -8.20 5.45 -15.87
C ALA A 222 -9.06 5.71 -14.61
N TYR A 223 -8.43 5.95 -13.46
CA TYR A 223 -9.10 6.24 -12.19
C TYR A 223 -9.41 7.74 -12.09
N VAL A 224 -10.43 8.20 -12.84
CA VAL A 224 -10.68 9.63 -13.09
C VAL A 224 -10.69 10.48 -11.83
N VAL A 225 -11.54 10.14 -10.85
CA VAL A 225 -11.68 10.97 -9.64
C VAL A 225 -10.38 10.96 -8.84
N GLN A 226 -9.79 9.78 -8.66
CA GLN A 226 -8.55 9.58 -7.93
C GLN A 226 -7.42 10.38 -8.55
N ASN A 227 -7.12 10.14 -9.83
CA ASN A 227 -6.00 10.76 -10.50
C ASN A 227 -6.14 12.28 -10.60
N VAL A 228 -7.37 12.80 -10.76
CA VAL A 228 -7.61 14.25 -10.78
C VAL A 228 -7.43 14.89 -9.39
N LEU A 229 -7.87 14.24 -8.31
CA LEU A 229 -7.56 14.69 -6.95
C LEU A 229 -6.06 14.55 -6.64
N GLY A 230 -5.40 13.51 -7.15
CA GLY A 230 -3.95 13.37 -7.10
C GLY A 230 -3.23 14.54 -7.78
N ARG A 231 -3.77 15.04 -8.90
CA ARG A 231 -3.27 16.26 -9.56
C ARG A 231 -3.51 17.52 -8.73
N MET A 232 -4.61 17.61 -7.99
CA MET A 232 -4.83 18.71 -7.03
C MET A 232 -3.74 18.73 -5.96
N VAL A 233 -3.42 17.57 -5.39
CA VAL A 233 -2.32 17.43 -4.41
C VAL A 233 -0.98 17.80 -5.07
N ALA A 234 -0.68 17.21 -6.24
CA ALA A 234 0.56 17.44 -6.98
C ALA A 234 0.83 18.93 -7.29
N ARG A 235 -0.20 19.69 -7.69
CA ARG A 235 -0.07 21.13 -7.97
C ARG A 235 0.41 21.95 -6.77
N GLN A 236 0.16 21.48 -5.56
CA GLN A 236 0.44 22.19 -4.32
C GLN A 236 1.64 21.62 -3.56
N THR A 237 1.99 20.35 -3.78
CA THR A 237 3.14 19.69 -3.12
C THR A 237 4.35 19.49 -4.02
N GLY A 238 4.18 19.54 -5.34
CA GLY A 238 5.25 19.20 -6.29
C GLY A 238 5.47 17.69 -6.48
N ILE A 239 4.59 16.85 -5.92
CA ILE A 239 4.65 15.39 -6.05
C ILE A 239 3.80 14.97 -7.27
N TYR A 240 4.44 14.86 -8.43
CA TYR A 240 3.78 14.52 -9.69
C TYR A 240 3.86 13.02 -10.01
N TRP A 241 3.07 12.63 -11.01
CA TRP A 241 2.88 11.25 -11.46
C TRP A 241 2.90 11.21 -12.98
N GLY A 242 3.51 10.16 -13.54
CA GLY A 242 3.60 9.96 -14.99
C GLY A 242 2.40 9.23 -15.59
N THR A 243 1.74 8.37 -14.82
CA THR A 243 0.68 7.46 -15.27
C THR A 243 -0.20 7.06 -14.09
N GLY A 244 -1.37 6.48 -14.34
CA GLY A 244 -2.14 5.72 -13.33
C GLY A 244 -1.97 4.21 -13.51
N GLY A 245 -0.78 3.76 -13.92
CA GLY A 245 -0.45 2.37 -14.26
C GLY A 245 0.99 2.01 -13.84
N HIS A 246 1.42 0.78 -14.12
CA HIS A 246 2.79 0.35 -13.80
C HIS A 246 3.81 1.03 -14.72
N THR A 247 5.06 1.13 -14.25
CA THR A 247 6.20 1.57 -15.06
C THR A 247 7.32 0.53 -15.06
N SER A 248 8.30 0.73 -15.94
CA SER A 248 9.44 -0.18 -16.12
C SER A 248 10.66 0.17 -15.27
N GLU A 249 10.50 1.02 -14.26
CA GLU A 249 11.61 1.40 -13.38
C GLU A 249 12.12 0.15 -12.65
N PRO A 250 13.45 -0.11 -12.64
CA PRO A 250 14.00 -1.20 -11.85
C PRO A 250 13.70 -1.03 -10.36
N VAL A 251 13.14 -2.07 -9.75
CA VAL A 251 12.86 -2.09 -8.32
C VAL A 251 14.15 -2.25 -7.50
N LEU A 252 14.19 -1.63 -6.33
CA LEU A 252 15.28 -1.81 -5.38
C LEU A 252 15.11 -3.13 -4.62
N VAL A 253 16.25 -3.72 -4.26
CA VAL A 253 16.31 -4.95 -3.48
C VAL A 253 17.24 -4.73 -2.30
N GLY A 254 16.70 -4.85 -1.09
CA GLY A 254 17.47 -4.96 0.15
C GLY A 254 17.49 -6.41 0.62
N ALA A 255 18.67 -6.92 0.97
CA ALA A 255 18.80 -8.27 1.54
C ALA A 255 19.81 -8.28 2.70
N VAL A 256 19.48 -8.97 3.79
CA VAL A 256 20.34 -9.13 4.96
C VAL A 256 20.20 -10.53 5.55
N GLY A 257 21.33 -11.10 6.00
CA GLY A 257 21.42 -12.45 6.53
C GLY A 257 22.18 -13.42 5.61
N PRO A 258 22.24 -14.72 5.97
CA PRO A 258 22.92 -15.74 5.17
C PRO A 258 22.38 -15.79 3.73
N GLY A 259 23.28 -15.83 2.74
CA GLY A 259 22.89 -15.89 1.32
C GLY A 259 22.51 -14.54 0.68
N SER A 260 22.50 -13.44 1.43
CA SER A 260 22.16 -12.09 0.92
C SER A 260 23.02 -11.62 -0.25
N ASP A 261 24.28 -12.09 -0.36
CA ASP A 261 25.17 -11.77 -1.49
C ASP A 261 24.62 -12.23 -2.85
N LEU A 262 23.72 -13.23 -2.89
CA LEU A 262 23.09 -13.71 -4.12
C LEU A 262 22.16 -12.67 -4.77
N PHE A 263 21.72 -11.66 -4.01
CA PHE A 263 20.77 -10.64 -4.45
C PHE A 263 21.43 -9.31 -4.80
N ARG A 264 22.76 -9.27 -4.90
CA ARG A 264 23.52 -8.08 -5.31
C ARG A 264 23.59 -7.93 -6.83
N GLY A 265 23.62 -6.67 -7.26
CA GLY A 265 23.82 -6.27 -8.66
C GLY A 265 22.52 -6.11 -9.44
N TYR A 266 22.64 -5.88 -10.74
CA TYR A 266 21.51 -5.78 -11.65
C TYR A 266 21.09 -7.19 -12.11
N ARG A 267 19.85 -7.58 -11.78
CA ARG A 267 19.33 -8.93 -11.99
C ARG A 267 17.91 -8.87 -12.56
N ASP A 268 17.56 -9.91 -13.29
CA ASP A 268 16.18 -10.16 -13.68
C ASP A 268 15.42 -10.80 -12.49
N ASN A 269 14.11 -10.55 -12.39
CA ASN A 269 13.32 -11.12 -11.29
C ASN A 269 13.26 -12.66 -11.32
N THR A 270 13.48 -13.30 -12.48
CA THR A 270 13.55 -14.78 -12.54
C THR A 270 14.76 -15.35 -11.81
N ASP A 271 15.84 -14.58 -11.68
CA ASP A 271 17.01 -14.99 -10.90
C ASP A 271 16.70 -15.05 -9.40
N PHE A 272 15.74 -14.24 -8.91
CA PHE A 272 15.31 -14.25 -7.51
C PHE A 272 14.68 -15.59 -7.15
N GLY A 273 13.72 -16.06 -7.96
CA GLY A 273 13.08 -17.35 -7.74
C GLY A 273 14.09 -18.50 -7.75
N ARG A 274 15.05 -18.49 -8.68
CA ARG A 274 16.13 -19.49 -8.73
C ARG A 274 17.01 -19.47 -7.49
N ASN A 275 17.40 -18.28 -7.02
CA ASN A 275 18.24 -18.12 -5.83
C ASN A 275 17.50 -18.55 -4.56
N LEU A 276 16.22 -18.20 -4.42
CA LEU A 276 15.39 -18.64 -3.30
C LEU A 276 15.27 -20.17 -3.23
N LEU A 277 14.96 -20.82 -4.36
CA LEU A 277 14.88 -22.28 -4.43
C LEU A 277 16.22 -22.93 -4.03
N ARG A 278 17.34 -22.40 -4.55
CA ARG A 278 18.68 -22.88 -4.18
C ARG A 278 18.95 -22.79 -2.68
N LEU A 279 18.48 -21.75 -2.00
CA LEU A 279 18.68 -21.58 -0.56
C LEU A 279 17.79 -22.49 0.28
N ILE A 280 16.58 -22.80 -0.21
CA ILE A 280 15.64 -23.70 0.45
C ILE A 280 16.09 -25.15 0.29
N ASP A 281 16.51 -25.55 -0.91
CA ASP A 281 16.93 -26.93 -1.23
C ASP A 281 18.33 -27.29 -0.71
N ALA A 282 19.15 -26.30 -0.37
CA ALA A 282 20.49 -26.53 0.19
C ALA A 282 20.50 -26.91 1.68
N ARG A 283 19.32 -27.08 2.30
CA ARG A 283 19.14 -27.50 3.69
C ARG A 283 18.91 -29.00 3.83
#